data_AF-A0A2S9QJP8-F1
#
_entry.id   AF-A0A2S9QJP8-F1
#
_cell.length_a   1.000
_cell.length_b   1.000
_cell.length_c   1.000
_cell.angle_alpha   90.00
_cell.angle_beta   90.00
_cell.angle_gamma   90.00
#
_symmetry.space_group_name_H-M   'P 1'
#
loop_
_entity.id
_entity.type
_entity.pdbx_description
1 polymer ?
#
loop_
_entity_poly.entity_id
_entity_poly.type
_entity_poly.pdbx_seq_one_letter_code
_entity_poly.pdbx_strand_id
1 'polypeptide(L)'
;MVLHCRLFAGVPELEACLVNDQAHLTAGTTGHHVRLVQEALVKLGFNQIDGRDYIDGVYGASTAAAVLRYKTSRQIINRAYQSSPDNIVGKMTIKSLDTEMLARQNVPTPSML
;
A
#
# COMPACT_ATOMS: atom_id res chain seq x y z
N MET A 1 -6.84 15.88 4.69
CA MET A 1 -6.16 15.23 3.53
C MET A 1 -6.85 13.89 3.36
N VAL A 2 -7.21 13.49 2.14
CA VAL A 2 -7.93 12.22 1.88
C VAL A 2 -7.26 11.41 0.76
N LEU A 3 -7.54 10.10 0.69
CA LEU A 3 -7.14 9.21 -0.40
C LEU A 3 -8.17 9.28 -1.54
N HIS A 4 -7.75 9.02 -2.77
CA HIS A 4 -8.56 9.33 -3.96
C HIS A 4 -8.77 8.15 -4.89
N CYS A 5 -7.89 7.15 -4.88
CA CYS A 5 -8.06 5.98 -5.72
C CYS A 5 -9.26 5.17 -5.22
N ARG A 6 -10.05 4.60 -6.14
CA ARG A 6 -11.26 3.81 -5.81
C ARG A 6 -11.03 2.69 -4.79
N LEU A 7 -9.81 2.18 -4.68
CA LEU A 7 -9.48 1.10 -3.76
C LEU A 7 -9.39 1.58 -2.30
N PHE A 8 -9.00 2.84 -2.07
CA PHE A 8 -8.69 3.33 -0.72
C PHE A 8 -9.58 4.48 -0.24
N ALA A 9 -10.10 5.29 -1.17
CA ALA A 9 -10.89 6.46 -0.83
C ALA A 9 -12.08 6.09 0.06
N GLY A 10 -12.19 6.77 1.21
CA GLY A 10 -13.29 6.54 2.16
C GLY A 10 -13.14 5.31 3.06
N VAL A 11 -12.01 4.58 3.00
CA VAL A 11 -11.68 3.50 3.94
C VAL A 11 -11.07 4.12 5.21
N PRO A 12 -11.77 4.15 6.35
CA PRO A 12 -11.37 4.95 7.51
C PRO A 12 -9.96 4.63 8.02
N GLU A 13 -9.56 3.35 8.04
CA GLU A 13 -8.24 2.94 8.54
C GLU A 13 -7.11 3.41 7.62
N LEU A 14 -7.34 3.45 6.31
CA LEU A 14 -6.33 3.92 5.34
C LEU A 14 -6.25 5.45 5.32
N GLU A 15 -7.40 6.13 5.46
CA GLU A 15 -7.45 7.59 5.65
C GLU A 15 -6.74 7.99 6.96
N ALA A 16 -6.93 7.20 8.03
CA ALA A 16 -6.20 7.39 9.28
C ALA A 16 -4.69 7.16 9.09
N CYS A 17 -4.28 6.13 8.35
CA CYS A 17 -2.87 5.86 8.03
C CYS A 17 -2.21 7.05 7.29
N LEU A 18 -2.97 7.86 6.56
CA LEU A 18 -2.46 9.04 5.86
C LEU A 18 -2.09 10.19 6.80
N VAL A 19 -2.65 10.24 8.01
CA VAL A 19 -2.53 11.40 8.92
C VAL A 19 -2.11 11.07 10.36
N ASN A 20 -2.26 9.83 10.82
CA ASN A 20 -1.95 9.39 12.19
C ASN A 20 -0.92 8.25 12.18
N ASP A 21 0.22 8.45 12.85
CA ASP A 21 1.29 7.46 12.89
C ASP A 21 0.89 6.17 13.64
N GLN A 22 -0.06 6.25 14.57
CA GLN A 22 -0.59 5.06 15.26
C GLN A 22 -1.50 4.20 14.38
N ALA A 23 -1.94 4.72 13.23
CA ALA A 23 -2.74 3.98 12.25
C ALA A 23 -1.89 3.34 11.14
N HIS A 24 -0.55 3.39 11.24
CA HIS A 24 0.33 2.73 10.28
C HIS A 24 0.17 1.21 10.33
N LEU A 25 0.17 0.57 9.16
CA LEU A 25 0.09 -0.89 9.07
C LEU A 25 1.48 -1.47 9.28
N THR A 26 1.59 -2.39 10.23
CA THR A 26 2.83 -3.05 10.65
C THR A 26 2.64 -4.56 10.71
N ALA A 27 3.72 -5.31 10.97
CA ALA A 27 3.62 -6.76 11.13
C ALA A 27 2.58 -7.13 12.20
N GLY A 28 1.66 -8.03 11.84
CA GLY A 28 0.56 -8.45 12.72
C GLY A 28 -0.72 -7.61 12.62
N THR A 29 -0.73 -6.48 11.89
CA THR A 29 -1.99 -5.81 11.53
C THR A 29 -2.84 -6.74 10.66
N THR A 30 -4.13 -6.82 10.93
CA THR A 30 -5.07 -7.67 10.16
C THR A 30 -6.34 -6.91 9.82
N GLY A 31 -6.99 -7.32 8.72
CA GLY A 31 -8.32 -6.85 8.36
C GLY A 31 -8.47 -6.48 6.89
N HIS A 32 -9.66 -5.97 6.55
CA HIS A 32 -10.01 -5.61 5.18
C HIS A 32 -9.04 -4.57 4.59
N HIS A 33 -8.68 -3.54 5.36
CA HIS A 33 -7.77 -2.49 4.90
C HIS A 33 -6.36 -3.01 4.56
N VAL A 34 -5.89 -4.07 5.24
CA VAL A 34 -4.63 -4.75 4.87
C VAL A 34 -4.75 -5.42 3.50
N ARG A 35 -5.88 -6.08 3.22
CA ARG A 35 -6.13 -6.72 1.92
C ARG A 35 -6.16 -5.73 0.77
N LEU A 36 -6.73 -4.54 0.98
CA LEU A 36 -6.70 -3.48 -0.03
C LEU A 36 -5.27 -3.04 -0.35
N VAL A 37 -4.41 -2.90 0.67
CA VAL A 37 -2.99 -2.57 0.46
C VAL A 37 -2.28 -3.70 -0.28
N GLN A 38 -2.52 -4.96 0.10
CA GLN A 38 -1.98 -6.13 -0.61
C GLN A 38 -2.45 -6.14 -2.08
N GLU A 39 -3.73 -5.89 -2.34
CA GLU A 39 -4.30 -5.81 -3.69
C GLU A 39 -3.62 -4.71 -4.53
N ALA A 40 -3.39 -3.52 -3.95
CA ALA A 40 -2.64 -2.46 -4.64
C ALA A 40 -1.22 -2.91 -4.99
N LEU A 41 -0.49 -3.52 -4.05
CA LEU A 41 0.85 -4.04 -4.28
C LEU A 41 0.86 -5.08 -5.41
N VAL A 42 -0.08 -6.03 -5.40
CA VAL A 42 -0.22 -7.03 -6.47
C VAL A 42 -0.47 -6.36 -7.82
N LYS A 43 -1.43 -5.42 -7.90
CA LYS A 43 -1.72 -4.69 -9.15
C LYS A 43 -0.51 -3.90 -9.64
N LEU A 44 0.31 -3.36 -8.73
CA LEU A 44 1.54 -2.63 -9.05
C LEU A 44 2.74 -3.54 -9.40
N GLY A 45 2.54 -4.87 -9.41
CA GLY A 45 3.56 -5.85 -9.82
C GLY A 45 4.36 -6.46 -8.66
N PHE A 46 4.03 -6.13 -7.42
CA PHE A 46 4.70 -6.66 -6.21
C PHE A 46 3.94 -7.89 -5.67
N ASN A 47 3.66 -8.85 -6.56
CA ASN A 47 2.72 -9.96 -6.35
C ASN A 47 3.23 -11.14 -5.51
N GLN A 48 4.47 -11.11 -5.02
CA GLN A 48 5.00 -12.15 -4.14
C GLN A 48 4.50 -11.92 -2.70
N ILE A 49 3.22 -12.19 -2.49
CA ILE A 49 2.51 -12.22 -1.21
C ILE A 49 1.91 -13.63 -1.06
N ASP A 50 2.07 -14.23 0.12
CA ASP A 50 1.54 -15.56 0.40
C ASP A 50 0.01 -15.56 0.27
N GLY A 51 -0.55 -16.60 -0.37
CA GLY A 51 -1.98 -16.68 -0.61
C GLY A 51 -2.80 -16.68 0.68
N ARG A 52 -2.29 -17.24 1.77
CA ARG A 52 -2.93 -17.23 3.08
C ARG A 52 -2.93 -15.82 3.68
N ASP A 53 -1.79 -15.14 3.67
CA ASP A 53 -1.67 -13.75 4.13
C ASP A 53 -2.64 -12.84 3.35
N TYR A 54 -2.78 -13.07 2.04
CA TYR A 54 -3.69 -12.32 1.18
C TYR A 54 -5.17 -12.60 1.49
N ILE A 55 -5.55 -13.89 1.54
CA ILE A 55 -6.93 -14.33 1.80
C ILE A 55 -7.40 -13.94 3.19
N ASP A 56 -6.53 -13.99 4.20
CA ASP A 56 -6.88 -13.66 5.57
C ASP A 56 -6.73 -12.16 5.86
N GLY A 57 -6.09 -11.39 4.96
CA GLY A 57 -5.84 -9.97 5.16
C GLY A 57 -4.87 -9.72 6.32
N VAL A 58 -3.80 -10.51 6.37
CA VAL A 58 -2.78 -10.47 7.44
C VAL A 58 -1.53 -9.80 6.91
N TYR A 59 -1.03 -8.82 7.66
CA TYR A 59 0.27 -8.21 7.41
C TYR A 59 1.38 -9.13 7.93
N GLY A 60 1.55 -10.26 7.26
CA GLY A 60 2.57 -11.26 7.53
C GLY A 60 3.91 -10.92 6.89
N ALA A 61 4.86 -11.86 7.02
CA ALA A 61 6.22 -11.69 6.50
C ALA A 61 6.25 -11.43 4.98
N SER A 62 5.35 -12.07 4.22
CA SER A 62 5.27 -11.90 2.77
C SER A 62 4.77 -10.50 2.38
N THR A 63 3.80 -9.96 3.12
CA THR A 63 3.29 -8.59 2.94
C THR A 63 4.34 -7.56 3.29
N ALA A 64 5.03 -7.74 4.42
CA ALA A 64 6.13 -6.86 4.83
C ALA A 64 7.26 -6.83 3.78
N ALA A 65 7.61 -7.98 3.21
CA ALA A 65 8.58 -8.07 2.12
C ALA A 65 8.09 -7.34 0.85
N ALA A 66 6.81 -7.45 0.49
CA ALA A 66 6.23 -6.74 -0.64
C ALA A 66 6.28 -5.22 -0.47
N VAL A 67 5.95 -4.72 0.73
CA VAL A 67 6.05 -3.30 1.07
C VAL A 67 7.49 -2.81 1.00
N LEU A 68 8.45 -3.59 1.51
CA LEU A 68 9.86 -3.24 1.43
C LEU A 68 10.34 -3.14 -0.04
N ARG A 69 9.97 -4.11 -0.89
CA ARG A 69 10.29 -4.07 -2.33
C ARG A 69 9.68 -2.85 -3.01
N TYR A 70 8.42 -2.55 -2.72
CA TYR A 70 7.72 -1.37 -3.24
C TYR A 70 8.44 -0.07 -2.86
N LYS A 71 8.69 0.14 -1.56
CA LYS A 71 9.37 1.33 -1.07
C LYS A 71 10.78 1.47 -1.62
N THR A 72 11.52 0.37 -1.73
CA THR A 72 12.85 0.36 -2.35
C THR A 72 12.77 0.78 -3.82
N SER A 73 11.84 0.20 -4.59
CA SER A 73 11.65 0.55 -6.01
C SER A 73 11.24 2.01 -6.21
N ARG A 74 10.47 2.59 -5.29
CA ARG A 74 9.99 3.98 -5.35
C ARG A 74 10.80 4.99 -4.55
N GLN A 75 11.89 4.55 -3.94
CA GLN A 75 12.76 5.38 -3.08
C GLN A 75 11.99 6.10 -1.97
N ILE A 76 10.98 5.44 -1.40
CA ILE A 76 10.15 5.98 -0.31
C ILE A 76 10.90 5.79 1.01
N ILE A 77 11.66 6.81 1.39
CA ILE A 77 12.47 6.85 2.62
C ILE A 77 12.22 8.19 3.29
N ASN A 78 11.87 8.18 4.58
CA ASN A 78 11.85 9.42 5.35
C ASN A 78 13.28 9.74 5.81
N ARG A 79 14.02 10.49 4.98
CA ARG A 79 15.44 10.81 5.21
C ARG A 79 15.72 11.60 6.49
N ALA A 80 14.71 12.21 7.11
CA ALA A 80 14.88 12.86 8.41
C ALA A 80 15.10 11.86 9.55
N TYR A 81 14.66 10.61 9.39
CA TYR A 81 14.68 9.59 10.44
C TYR A 81 15.30 8.25 10.01
N GLN A 82 15.47 8.01 8.71
CA GLN A 82 15.79 6.70 8.16
C GLN A 82 16.92 6.78 7.14
N SER A 83 17.88 5.86 7.25
CA SER A 83 18.94 5.65 6.27
C SER A 83 18.58 4.59 5.21
N SER A 84 17.58 3.74 5.49
CA SER A 84 17.07 2.71 4.58
C SER A 84 15.53 2.60 4.66
N PRO A 85 14.86 2.09 3.62
CA PRO A 85 13.42 1.85 3.69
C PRO A 85 13.07 0.79 4.75
N ASP A 86 12.14 1.10 5.65
CA ASP A 86 11.47 0.09 6.50
C ASP A 86 10.39 -0.69 5.72
N ASN A 87 9.73 -1.65 6.38
CA ASN A 87 8.65 -2.48 5.86
C ASN A 87 7.25 -2.11 6.39
N ILE A 88 7.05 -0.86 6.83
CA ILE A 88 5.82 -0.29 7.37
C ILE A 88 5.11 0.51 6.28
N VAL A 89 3.78 0.40 6.23
CA VAL A 89 2.96 1.33 5.45
C VAL A 89 2.58 2.50 6.34
N GLY A 90 3.30 3.61 6.17
CA GLY A 90 2.96 4.89 6.77
C GLY A 90 2.51 5.93 5.77
N LYS A 91 2.37 7.19 6.21
CA LYS A 91 1.85 8.33 5.44
C LYS A 91 2.40 8.43 4.01
N MET A 92 3.71 8.34 3.83
CA MET A 92 4.34 8.43 2.50
C MET A 92 3.99 7.23 1.62
N THR A 93 3.99 6.03 2.20
CA THR A 93 3.72 4.78 1.48
C THR A 93 2.27 4.72 1.04
N ILE A 94 1.30 5.00 1.93
CA ILE A 94 -0.12 4.94 1.57
C ILE A 94 -0.49 6.01 0.53
N LYS A 95 0.07 7.23 0.65
CA LYS A 95 -0.09 8.29 -0.36
C LYS A 95 0.46 7.87 -1.72
N SER A 96 1.62 7.22 -1.74
CA SER A 96 2.26 6.76 -2.97
C SER A 96 1.45 5.66 -3.66
N LEU A 97 0.98 4.67 -2.89
CA LEU A 97 0.11 3.61 -3.41
C LEU A 97 -1.18 4.20 -3.99
N ASP A 98 -1.81 5.14 -3.28
CA ASP A 98 -3.01 5.84 -3.74
C ASP A 98 -2.78 6.57 -5.07
N THR A 99 -1.68 7.30 -5.16
CA THR A 99 -1.32 8.07 -6.36
C THR A 99 -1.14 7.16 -7.58
N GLU A 100 -0.40 6.05 -7.45
CA GLU A 100 -0.18 5.12 -8.57
C GLU A 100 -1.44 4.34 -8.95
N MET A 101 -2.25 3.96 -7.96
CA MET A 101 -3.52 3.29 -8.21
C MET A 101 -4.53 4.22 -8.88
N LEU A 102 -4.56 5.50 -8.51
CA LEU A 102 -5.38 6.51 -9.17
C LEU A 102 -4.93 6.72 -10.62
N ALA A 103 -3.61 6.82 -10.86
CA ALA A 103 -3.08 6.95 -12.21
C ALA A 103 -3.50 5.78 -13.12
N ARG A 104 -3.50 4.55 -12.60
CA ARG A 104 -3.96 3.35 -13.33
C ARG A 104 -5.45 3.33 -13.62
N GLN A 105 -6.28 3.91 -12.75
CA GLN A 105 -7.72 4.01 -12.97
C GLN A 105 -8.08 5.00 -14.09
N ASN A 106 -7.21 5.99 -14.30
CA ASN A 106 -7.41 7.05 -15.29
C ASN A 106 -6.79 6.72 -16.65
N VAL A 107 -6.21 5.53 -16.84
CA VAL A 107 -5.75 5.07 -18.16
C VAL A 107 -7.00 4.72 -18.99
N PRO A 108 -7.31 5.44 -20.08
CA PRO A 108 -8.42 5.07 -20.95
C PRO A 108 -8.14 3.69 -21.53
N THR A 109 -9.13 2.80 -21.52
CA THR A 109 -9.03 1.53 -22.24
C THR A 109 -8.70 1.85 -23.70
N PRO A 110 -7.59 1.33 -24.27
CA PRO A 110 -7.31 1.51 -25.68
C PRO A 110 -8.53 1.03 -26.45
N SER A 111 -9.19 1.92 -27.19
CA SER A 111 -10.23 1.50 -28.12
C SER A 111 -9.54 0.61 -29.14
N MET A 112 -9.83 -0.69 -29.09
CA MET A 112 -9.42 -1.60 -30.14
C MET A 112 -10.21 -1.22 -31.39
N LEU A 113 -9.54 -0.59 -32.35
CA LEU A 113 -10.03 -0.41 -33.71
C LEU A 113 -9.92 -1.72 -34.48
#